data_AF-A0A8T4SYV9-F1
#
_entry.id   AF-A0A8T4SYV9-F1
#
_cell.length_a   1.000
_cell.length_b   1.000
_cell.length_c   1.000
_cell.angle_alpha   90.00
_cell.angle_beta   90.00
_cell.angle_gamma   90.00
#
_symmetry.space_group_name_H-M   'P 1'
#
loop_
_entity.id
_entity.type
_entity.pdbx_description
1 polymer ?
#
loop_
_entity_poly.entity_id
_entity_poly.type
_entity_poly.pdbx_seq_one_letter_code
_entity_poly.pdbx_strand_id
1 'polypeptide(L)'
;GKNLVGCTLYSTCEPCPMCFYMAWVTEISRLVYGATISDSIAVGLPEIKISVKELNKRGANKMEIEGNFLRDECINLLKEFHKK
;
A
#
# COMPACT_ATOMS: atom_id res chain seq x y z
N GLY A 1 -4.66 -6.60 23.37
CA GLY A 1 -4.93 -5.31 22.70
C GLY A 1 -5.77 -5.58 21.46
N LYS A 2 -6.48 -4.59 20.92
CA LYS A 2 -7.21 -4.77 19.65
C LYS A 2 -6.18 -4.86 18.52
N ASN A 3 -5.96 -6.06 17.98
CA ASN A 3 -5.16 -6.30 16.78
C ASN A 3 -6.08 -6.77 15.63
N LEU A 4 -5.53 -6.80 14.42
CA LEU A 4 -6.22 -7.16 13.18
C LEU A 4 -5.64 -8.45 12.58
N VAL A 5 -5.20 -9.36 13.45
CA VAL A 5 -4.67 -10.67 13.03
C VAL A 5 -5.75 -11.43 12.25
N GLY A 6 -5.36 -12.02 11.13
CA GLY A 6 -6.25 -12.73 10.19
C GLY A 6 -6.98 -11.81 9.22
N CYS A 7 -6.94 -10.49 9.38
CA CYS A 7 -7.55 -9.56 8.43
C CYS A 7 -6.68 -9.36 7.19
N THR A 8 -7.34 -9.09 6.06
CA THR A 8 -6.70 -8.61 4.81
C THR A 8 -7.06 -7.16 4.59
N LEU A 9 -6.06 -6.31 4.38
CA LEU A 9 -6.21 -4.90 3.98
C LEU A 9 -6.16 -4.79 2.46
N TYR A 10 -7.22 -4.27 1.86
CA TYR A 10 -7.26 -3.91 0.45
C TYR A 10 -7.11 -2.40 0.30
N SER A 11 -6.23 -1.96 -0.60
CA SER A 11 -6.00 -0.55 -0.90
C SER A 11 -5.87 -0.32 -2.41
N THR A 12 -6.45 0.75 -2.92
CA THR A 12 -6.32 1.09 -4.36
C THR A 12 -4.89 1.52 -4.72
N CYS A 13 -4.15 2.10 -3.77
CA CYS A 13 -2.75 2.48 -3.93
C CYS A 13 -1.86 1.80 -2.88
N GLU A 14 -0.62 1.52 -3.26
CA GLU A 14 0.43 1.02 -2.38
C GLU A 14 0.56 1.94 -1.15
N PRO A 15 0.42 1.41 0.08
CA PRO A 15 0.52 2.22 1.29
C PRO A 15 1.86 2.94 1.41
N CYS A 16 1.82 4.24 1.71
CA CYS A 16 3.00 5.01 2.09
C CYS A 16 3.60 4.50 3.41
N PRO A 17 4.82 4.94 3.81
CA PRO A 17 5.48 4.44 5.03
C PRO A 17 4.65 4.54 6.30
N MET A 18 3.88 5.62 6.46
CA MET A 18 2.99 5.80 7.61
C MET A 18 1.88 4.75 7.64
N CYS A 19 1.17 4.58 6.53
CA CYS A 19 0.07 3.61 6.41
C CYS A 19 0.56 2.17 6.55
N PHE A 20 1.73 1.86 5.97
CA PHE A 20 2.37 0.56 6.16
C PHE A 20 2.70 0.30 7.63
N TYR A 21 3.29 1.27 8.34
CA TYR A 21 3.61 1.11 9.76
C TYR A 21 2.36 0.86 10.61
N MET A 22 1.23 1.52 10.31
CA MET A 22 -0.04 1.26 10.99
C MET A 22 -0.57 -0.15 10.74
N ALA A 23 -0.54 -0.62 9.50
CA ALA A 23 -0.92 -2.00 9.18
C ALA A 23 0.00 -3.01 9.89
N TRP A 24 1.30 -2.70 9.97
CA TRP A 24 2.31 -3.55 10.58
C TRP A 24 2.18 -3.66 12.10
N VAL A 25 1.99 -2.53 12.81
CA VAL A 25 1.85 -2.50 14.27
C VAL A 25 0.51 -3.07 14.76
N THR A 26 -0.51 -3.06 13.89
CA THR A 26 -1.81 -3.67 14.17
C THR A 26 -1.89 -5.15 13.79
N GLU A 27 -0.78 -5.73 13.31
CA GLU A 27 -0.66 -7.15 12.98
C GLU A 27 -1.62 -7.62 11.87
N ILE A 28 -1.90 -6.75 10.88
CA ILE A 28 -2.60 -7.17 9.67
C ILE A 28 -1.82 -8.30 9.00
N SER A 29 -2.52 -9.38 8.61
CA SER A 29 -1.85 -10.57 8.08
C SER A 29 -1.51 -10.45 6.60
N ARG A 30 -2.36 -9.77 5.81
CA ARG A 30 -2.20 -9.63 4.37
C ARG A 30 -2.56 -8.23 3.88
N LEU A 31 -1.73 -7.68 3.02
CA LEU A 31 -1.92 -6.41 2.32
C LEU A 31 -2.04 -6.69 0.82
N VAL A 32 -3.14 -6.24 0.22
CA VAL A 32 -3.39 -6.28 -1.22
C VAL A 32 -3.50 -4.85 -1.72
N TYR A 33 -2.74 -4.49 -2.76
CA TYR A 33 -2.80 -3.17 -3.36
C TYR A 33 -2.78 -3.16 -4.89
N GLY A 34 -3.40 -2.15 -5.49
CA GLY A 34 -3.45 -1.97 -6.94
C GLY A 34 -2.31 -1.15 -7.50
N ALA A 35 -2.45 0.17 -7.52
CA ALA A 35 -1.43 1.09 -8.02
C ALA A 35 -0.19 1.10 -7.11
N THR A 36 1.00 1.26 -7.68
CA THR A 36 2.26 1.33 -6.92
C THR A 36 2.57 2.74 -6.43
N ILE A 37 3.50 2.88 -5.49
CA ILE A 37 4.03 4.19 -5.09
C ILE A 37 4.61 4.94 -6.30
N SER A 38 5.19 4.22 -7.26
CA SER A 38 5.74 4.85 -8.48
C SER A 38 4.64 5.37 -9.39
N ASP A 39 3.49 4.69 -9.45
CA ASP A 39 2.32 5.17 -10.19
C ASP A 39 1.73 6.42 -9.54
N SER A 40 1.63 6.43 -8.20
CA SER A 40 1.20 7.59 -7.42
C SER A 40 2.09 8.82 -7.68
N ILE A 41 3.42 8.64 -7.64
CA ILE A 41 4.40 9.69 -7.95
C ILE A 41 4.26 10.15 -9.41
N ALA A 42 4.08 9.23 -10.36
CA ALA A 42 3.94 9.57 -11.77
C ALA A 42 2.68 10.41 -12.07
N VAL A 43 1.64 10.29 -11.22
CA VAL A 43 0.44 11.13 -11.27
C VAL A 43 0.63 12.48 -10.57
N GLY A 44 1.75 12.69 -9.86
CA GLY A 44 2.08 13.98 -9.23
C GLY A 44 1.80 14.05 -7.72
N LEU A 45 1.53 12.92 -7.07
CA LEU A 45 1.31 12.88 -5.63
C LEU A 45 2.65 12.94 -4.85
N PRO A 46 2.71 13.67 -3.72
CA PRO A 46 3.92 13.88 -2.95
C PRO A 46 4.23 12.66 -2.05
N GLU A 47 4.71 11.58 -2.65
CA GLU A 47 5.04 10.34 -1.94
C GLU A 47 6.54 10.19 -1.65
N ILE A 48 6.86 9.43 -0.60
CA ILE A 48 8.22 8.95 -0.36
C ILE A 48 8.42 7.68 -1.22
N LYS A 49 9.41 7.69 -2.12
CA LYS A 49 9.68 6.58 -3.05
C LYS A 49 10.33 5.37 -2.36
N ILE A 50 9.54 4.64 -1.57
CA ILE A 50 9.92 3.37 -0.94
C ILE A 50 8.75 2.40 -1.04
N SER A 51 9.02 1.16 -1.44
CA SER A 51 7.97 0.15 -1.58
C SER A 51 7.63 -0.51 -0.25
N VAL A 52 6.39 -0.98 -0.11
CA VAL A 52 5.97 -1.78 1.06
C VAL A 52 6.76 -3.08 1.17
N LYS A 53 7.24 -3.62 0.05
CA LYS A 53 8.11 -4.80 0.04
C LYS A 53 9.44 -4.54 0.73
N GLU A 54 10.05 -3.37 0.50
CA GLU A 54 11.29 -2.97 1.17
C GLU A 54 11.05 -2.70 2.66
N LEU A 55 9.95 -2.02 3.01
CA LEU A 55 9.58 -1.80 4.41
C LEU A 55 9.35 -3.13 5.16
N ASN A 56 8.59 -4.04 4.55
CA ASN A 56 8.31 -5.37 5.09
C ASN A 56 9.58 -6.22 5.23
N LYS A 57 10.51 -6.11 4.28
CA LYS A 57 11.81 -6.78 4.36
C LYS A 57 12.62 -6.31 5.58
N ARG A 58 12.59 -5.00 5.89
CA ARG A 58 13.31 -4.41 7.04
C ARG A 58 12.61 -4.59 8.39
N GLY A 59 11.29 -4.78 8.40
CA GLY A 59 10.52 -5.00 9.63
C GLY A 59 10.83 -6.33 10.32
N ALA A 60 10.71 -6.36 11.66
CA ALA A 60 10.91 -7.58 12.44
C ALA A 60 9.84 -8.65 12.14
N ASN A 61 8.58 -8.24 12.03
CA ASN A 61 7.46 -9.08 11.62
C ASN A 61 7.22 -8.95 10.12
N LYS A 62 6.65 -10.00 9.50
CA LYS A 62 6.31 -10.03 8.08
C LYS A 62 4.81 -10.05 7.88
N MET A 63 4.37 -9.27 6.90
CA MET A 63 3.02 -9.26 6.36
C MET A 63 3.04 -9.90 4.97
N GLU A 64 2.02 -10.68 4.62
CA GLU A 64 1.85 -11.14 3.25
C GLU A 64 1.51 -9.94 2.36
N ILE A 65 2.18 -9.79 1.21
CA ILE A 65 2.01 -8.64 0.33
C ILE A 65 1.71 -9.09 -1.09
N GLU A 66 0.56 -8.69 -1.59
CA GLU A 66 0.16 -8.79 -2.99
C GLU A 66 0.01 -7.39 -3.59
N GLY A 67 0.73 -7.13 -4.68
CA GLY A 67 0.68 -5.86 -5.38
C GLY A 67 0.21 -6.03 -6.81
N ASN A 68 -0.14 -4.93 -7.46
CA ASN A 68 -0.64 -4.87 -8.83
C ASN A 68 -2.04 -5.51 -9.02
N PHE A 69 -2.85 -5.62 -7.96
CA PHE A 69 -4.22 -6.14 -8.06
C PHE A 69 -5.14 -5.11 -8.72
N LEU A 70 -5.68 -5.40 -9.90
CA LEU A 70 -6.45 -4.43 -10.71
C LEU A 70 -5.70 -3.10 -10.90
N ARG A 71 -4.39 -3.20 -11.21
CA ARG A 71 -3.48 -2.05 -11.26
C ARG A 71 -3.96 -0.99 -12.26
N ASP A 72 -4.37 -1.40 -13.45
CA ASP A 72 -4.75 -0.46 -14.52
C ASP A 72 -5.99 0.35 -14.13
N GLU A 73 -6.98 -0.30 -13.51
CA GLU A 73 -8.17 0.33 -12.96
C GLU A 73 -7.81 1.30 -11.82
N CYS A 74 -6.93 0.89 -10.91
CA CYS A 74 -6.48 1.74 -9.82
C CYS A 74 -5.68 2.97 -10.31
N ILE A 75 -4.84 2.81 -11.32
CA ILE A 75 -4.11 3.92 -11.95
C ILE A 75 -5.09 4.89 -12.63
N ASN A 76 -6.12 4.38 -13.30
CA ASN A 76 -7.13 5.22 -13.92
C ASN A 76 -7.90 6.04 -12.87
N LEU A 77 -8.27 5.43 -11.73
CA LEU A 77 -8.87 6.14 -10.60
C LEU A 77 -7.94 7.24 -10.04
N LEU A 78 -6.64 6.97 -9.89
CA LEU A 78 -5.66 7.97 -9.43
C LEU A 78 -5.57 9.15 -10.40
N LYS A 79 -5.51 8.89 -11.71
CA LYS A 79 -5.49 9.93 -12.74
C LYS A 79 -6.77 10.76 -12.75
N GLU A 80 -7.93 10.14 -12.54
CA GLU A 80 -9.20 10.85 -12.44
C GLU A 80 -9.27 11.75 -11.20
N PHE A 81 -8.73 11.29 -10.08
CA PHE A 81 -8.66 12.06 -8.84
C PHE A 81 -7.80 13.32 -8.99
N HIS A 82 -6.63 13.20 -9.62
CA HIS A 82 -5.68 14.32 -9.77
C HIS A 82 -6.06 15.34 -10.86
N LYS A 83 -7.01 15.04 -11.75
CA LYS A 83 -7.51 15.99 -12.75
C LYS A 83 -8.42 17.09 -12.17
N LYS A 84 -8.84 16.96 -10.91
CA LYS A 84 -9.60 17.98 -10.17
C LYS A 84 -8.66 18.92 -9.43
#